data_AF-A0A9E3T2D0-F1
#
_entry.id   AF-A0A9E3T2D0-F1
#
_cell.length_a   1.000
_cell.length_b   1.000
_cell.length_c   1.000
_cell.angle_alpha   90.00
_cell.angle_beta   90.00
_cell.angle_gamma   90.00
#
_symmetry.space_group_name_H-M   'P 1'
#
loop_
_entity.id
_entity.type
_entity.pdbx_description
1 polymer ?
#
loop_
_entity_poly.entity_id
_entity_poly.type
_entity_poly.pdbx_seq_one_letter_code
_entity_poly.pdbx_strand_id
1 'polypeptide(L)'
;MPQTSLPNYHFLLIASNLGAEWFFDAARAYWEQFRPTVISDLPLVSLISDEFSVAVTTIARRDRVAQIGVELAKIAPEALFDPVVFDFLEDAQQALDERARLNQPFGVPLIPTETPTPGPTSQPVYPTPGPIGIPGFVTQTSTPTPTPGLPDQANIESDGTPQVPLFPTPGPITGSSEG
;
A
#
# COMPACT_ATOMS: atom_id res chain seq x y z
N MET A 1 -8.21 21.27 4.38
CA MET A 1 -7.16 21.76 3.46
C MET A 1 -6.71 20.58 2.60
N PRO A 2 -6.35 20.76 1.32
CA PRO A 2 -5.80 19.65 0.54
C PRO A 2 -4.41 19.26 1.11
N GLN A 3 -4.16 17.96 1.29
CA GLN A 3 -2.91 17.47 1.89
C GLN A 3 -1.79 17.40 0.84
N THR A 4 -0.63 17.99 1.17
CA THR A 4 0.60 18.04 0.35
C THR A 4 1.53 16.84 0.57
N SER A 5 1.23 15.97 1.54
CA SER A 5 2.06 14.81 1.92
C SER A 5 1.18 13.61 2.31
N LEU A 6 1.76 12.41 2.25
CA LEU A 6 1.12 11.21 2.81
C LEU A 6 0.91 11.37 4.33
N PRO A 7 -0.23 10.94 4.88
CA PRO A 7 -0.51 11.03 6.29
C PRO A 7 0.40 10.09 7.10
N ASN A 8 0.69 10.44 8.35
CA ASN A 8 1.46 9.59 9.26
C ASN A 8 0.71 8.28 9.58
N TYR A 9 -0.62 8.37 9.71
CA TYR A 9 -1.49 7.22 9.94
C TYR A 9 -2.57 7.14 8.87
N HIS A 10 -2.71 5.95 8.30
CA HIS A 10 -3.80 5.62 7.38
C HIS A 10 -4.65 4.51 7.98
N PHE A 11 -5.89 4.87 8.32
CA PHE A 11 -6.89 3.93 8.78
C PHE A 11 -7.85 3.55 7.67
N LEU A 12 -8.25 2.29 7.65
CA LEU A 12 -9.35 1.79 6.85
C LEU A 12 -10.49 1.38 7.78
N LEU A 13 -11.52 2.22 7.84
CA LEU A 13 -12.72 1.97 8.62
C LEU A 13 -13.67 1.10 7.81
N ILE A 14 -13.93 -0.10 8.33
CA ILE A 14 -14.86 -1.06 7.74
C ILE A 14 -16.11 -1.07 8.61
N ALA A 15 -17.27 -0.80 8.00
CA ALA A 15 -18.52 -0.87 8.72
C ALA A 15 -18.73 -2.29 9.29
N SER A 16 -19.21 -2.38 10.53
CA SER A 16 -19.30 -3.64 11.30
C SER A 16 -20.15 -4.73 10.63
N ASN A 17 -20.97 -4.34 9.65
CA ASN A 17 -21.83 -5.22 8.87
C ASN A 17 -21.18 -5.79 7.60
N LEU A 18 -19.97 -5.38 7.22
CA LEU A 18 -19.29 -5.88 6.02
C LEU A 18 -18.58 -7.22 6.23
N GLY A 19 -18.44 -7.69 7.47
CA GLY A 19 -17.70 -8.91 7.77
C GLY A 19 -16.19 -8.75 7.54
N ALA A 20 -15.37 -9.46 8.32
CA ALA A 20 -13.91 -9.42 8.12
C ALA A 20 -13.50 -10.23 6.89
N GLU A 21 -14.28 -11.24 6.53
CA GLU A 21 -14.09 -12.11 5.37
C GLU A 21 -14.14 -11.35 4.05
N TRP A 22 -15.10 -10.43 3.90
CA TRP A 22 -15.20 -9.61 2.69
C TRP A 22 -13.95 -8.76 2.52
N PHE A 23 -13.42 -8.18 3.60
CA PHE A 23 -12.24 -7.32 3.55
C PHE A 23 -11.01 -8.06 2.99
N PHE A 24 -10.75 -9.27 3.46
CA PHE A 24 -9.57 -10.04 3.03
C PHE A 24 -9.60 -10.49 1.57
N ASP A 25 -10.79 -10.49 0.96
CA ASP A 25 -10.96 -10.80 -0.46
C ASP A 25 -11.03 -9.50 -1.30
N ALA A 26 -12.04 -8.67 -1.03
CA ALA A 26 -12.37 -7.50 -1.85
C ALA A 26 -11.39 -6.33 -1.71
N ALA A 27 -10.74 -6.16 -0.56
CA ALA A 27 -9.81 -5.05 -0.35
C ALA A 27 -8.35 -5.51 -0.38
N ARG A 28 -8.08 -6.75 -0.81
CA ARG A 28 -6.76 -7.36 -0.76
C ARG A 28 -5.71 -6.55 -1.51
N ALA A 29 -5.98 -6.19 -2.76
CA ALA A 29 -5.02 -5.45 -3.59
C ALA A 29 -4.70 -4.07 -2.97
N TYR A 30 -5.73 -3.38 -2.48
CA TYR A 30 -5.58 -2.10 -1.79
C TYR A 30 -4.76 -2.24 -0.51
N TRP A 31 -5.04 -3.24 0.32
CA TRP A 31 -4.29 -3.48 1.54
C TRP A 31 -2.85 -3.89 1.26
N GLU A 32 -2.61 -4.71 0.23
CA GLU A 32 -1.26 -5.11 -0.16
C GLU A 32 -0.40 -3.93 -0.62
N GLN A 33 -1.02 -2.95 -1.28
CA GLN A 33 -0.35 -1.76 -1.80
C GLN A 33 -0.08 -0.71 -0.72
N PHE A 34 -1.09 -0.36 0.09
CA PHE A 34 -1.02 0.80 1.00
C PHE A 34 -0.90 0.44 2.48
N ARG A 35 -1.14 -0.82 2.85
CA ARG A 35 -1.04 -1.36 4.22
C ARG A 35 -1.73 -0.48 5.30
N PRO A 36 -2.99 -0.02 5.09
CA PRO A 36 -3.68 0.74 6.10
C PRO A 36 -3.94 -0.10 7.35
N THR A 37 -4.06 0.57 8.50
CA THR A 37 -4.53 -0.06 9.74
C THR A 37 -6.04 -0.23 9.68
N VAL A 38 -6.51 -1.46 9.74
CA VAL A 38 -7.94 -1.78 9.65
C VAL A 38 -8.58 -1.57 11.01
N ILE A 39 -9.68 -0.81 11.03
CA ILE A 39 -10.43 -0.50 12.25
C ILE A 39 -11.93 -0.74 12.02
N SER A 40 -12.63 -1.12 13.08
CA SER A 40 -14.09 -1.31 13.09
C SER A 40 -14.85 -0.13 13.69
N ASP A 41 -14.14 0.75 14.38
CA ASP A 41 -14.69 1.81 15.19
C ASP A 41 -13.75 3.02 15.22
N LEU A 42 -14.36 4.20 15.26
CA LEU A 42 -13.66 5.48 15.24
C LEU A 42 -12.92 5.87 16.53
N PRO A 43 -13.31 5.44 17.75
CA PRO A 43 -12.59 5.81 18.97
C PRO A 43 -11.08 5.54 18.94
N LEU A 44 -10.60 4.51 18.24
CA LEU A 44 -9.17 4.26 18.09
C LEU A 44 -8.42 5.44 17.44
N VAL A 45 -9.07 6.19 16.54
CA VAL A 45 -8.49 7.37 15.90
C VAL A 45 -8.21 8.48 16.91
N SER A 46 -9.03 8.60 17.96
CA SER A 46 -8.86 9.61 19.01
C SER A 46 -7.64 9.38 19.91
N LEU A 47 -7.01 8.21 19.83
CA LEU A 47 -5.78 7.92 20.57
C LEU A 47 -4.52 8.46 19.87
N ILE A 48 -4.65 8.94 18.63
CA ILE A 48 -3.56 9.53 17.89
C ILE A 48 -3.38 10.98 18.32
N SER A 49 -2.13 11.34 18.67
CA SER A 49 -1.73 12.71 19.02
C SER A 49 -2.00 13.66 17.84
N ASP A 50 -2.36 14.90 18.15
CA ASP A 50 -2.68 15.94 17.17
C ASP A 50 -1.46 16.42 16.36
N GLU A 51 -0.26 16.06 16.82
CA GLU A 51 1.00 16.27 16.08
C GLU A 51 1.13 15.39 14.83
N PHE A 52 0.30 14.34 14.71
CA PHE A 52 0.31 13.42 13.57
C PHE A 52 -0.85 13.67 12.62
N SER A 53 -0.55 13.61 11.33
CA SER A 53 -1.56 13.63 10.29
C SER A 53 -2.24 12.26 10.16
N VAL A 54 -3.58 12.26 10.13
CA VAL A 54 -4.40 11.05 10.04
C VAL A 54 -5.28 11.11 8.80
N ALA A 55 -5.35 10.01 8.05
CA ALA A 55 -6.39 9.79 7.06
C ALA A 55 -7.23 8.56 7.40
N VAL A 56 -8.53 8.67 7.20
CA VAL A 56 -9.50 7.60 7.44
C VAL A 56 -10.24 7.33 6.13
N THR A 57 -9.87 6.25 5.45
CA THR A 57 -10.65 5.72 4.34
C THR A 57 -11.83 4.95 4.93
N THR A 58 -13.05 5.35 4.61
CA THR A 58 -14.27 4.74 5.17
C THR A 58 -15.05 4.00 4.10
N ILE A 59 -15.25 2.70 4.26
CA ILE A 59 -16.10 1.90 3.40
C ILE A 59 -17.50 1.90 4.00
N ALA A 60 -18.41 2.72 3.47
CA ALA A 60 -19.78 2.82 3.99
C ALA A 60 -20.85 3.05 2.93
N ARG A 61 -22.08 2.64 3.26
CA ARG A 61 -23.27 2.93 2.45
C ARG A 61 -23.58 4.43 2.42
N ARG A 62 -24.23 4.87 1.34
CA ARG A 62 -24.59 6.29 1.10
C ARG A 62 -25.38 6.94 2.24
N ASP A 63 -26.23 6.20 2.93
CA ASP A 63 -27.04 6.70 4.04
C ASP A 63 -26.23 6.94 5.33
N ARG A 64 -25.08 6.27 5.50
CA ARG A 64 -24.27 6.31 6.74
C ARG A 64 -23.04 7.18 6.63
N VAL A 65 -22.50 7.39 5.42
CA VAL A 65 -21.24 8.12 5.20
C VAL A 65 -21.23 9.51 5.84
N ALA A 66 -22.33 10.26 5.74
CA ALA A 66 -22.42 11.61 6.30
C ALA A 66 -22.36 11.59 7.84
N GLN A 67 -23.04 10.62 8.46
CA GLN A 67 -23.00 10.46 9.91
C GLN A 67 -21.58 10.11 10.39
N ILE A 68 -20.91 9.17 9.71
CA ILE A 68 -19.54 8.77 10.06
C ILE A 68 -18.58 9.96 9.92
N GLY A 69 -18.71 10.76 8.86
CA GLY A 69 -17.89 11.96 8.68
C GLY A 69 -18.09 12.98 9.81
N VAL A 70 -19.33 13.17 10.29
CA VAL A 70 -19.61 14.03 11.46
C VAL A 70 -19.04 13.45 12.74
N GLU A 71 -19.11 12.14 12.93
CA GLU A 71 -18.52 11.47 14.10
C GLU A 71 -17.00 11.62 14.10
N LEU A 72 -16.34 11.40 12.96
CA LEU A 72 -14.90 11.60 12.80
C LEU A 72 -14.51 13.06 13.08
N ALA A 73 -15.23 14.02 12.53
CA ALA A 73 -14.94 15.44 12.74
C ALA A 73 -15.04 15.89 14.20
N LYS A 74 -15.84 15.20 15.03
CA LYS A 74 -15.93 15.48 16.47
C LYS A 74 -14.73 14.96 17.26
N ILE A 75 -14.15 13.84 16.84
CA ILE A 75 -13.06 13.18 17.58
C ILE A 75 -11.67 13.52 17.04
N ALA A 76 -11.57 13.84 15.75
CA ALA A 76 -10.33 14.13 15.04
C ALA A 76 -10.65 15.15 13.91
N PRO A 77 -10.83 16.44 14.25
CA PRO A 77 -11.28 17.47 13.30
C PRO A 77 -10.28 17.71 12.15
N GLU A 78 -8.99 17.44 12.38
CA GLU A 78 -7.92 17.58 11.40
C GLU A 78 -7.72 16.32 10.54
N ALA A 79 -8.44 15.23 10.82
CA ALA A 79 -8.31 13.99 10.06
C ALA A 79 -8.88 14.15 8.65
N LEU A 80 -8.15 13.63 7.66
CA LEU A 80 -8.63 13.53 6.28
C LEU A 80 -9.70 12.43 6.21
N PHE A 81 -10.94 12.84 5.94
CA PHE A 81 -12.03 11.90 5.68
C PHE A 81 -12.10 11.54 4.19
N ASP A 82 -11.90 10.26 3.88
CA ASP A 82 -11.92 9.72 2.52
C ASP A 82 -13.00 8.63 2.39
N PRO A 83 -14.23 8.99 2.02
CA PRO A 83 -15.31 8.01 1.91
C PRO A 83 -15.25 7.23 0.59
N VAL A 84 -15.30 5.90 0.69
CA VAL A 84 -15.66 4.99 -0.40
C VAL A 84 -17.13 4.67 -0.25
N VAL A 85 -17.97 5.44 -0.95
CA VAL A 85 -19.42 5.30 -0.91
C VAL A 85 -19.87 4.26 -1.91
N PHE A 86 -20.65 3.28 -1.45
CA PHE A 86 -21.18 2.23 -2.30
C PHE A 86 -22.65 1.96 -2.02
N ASP A 87 -23.35 1.46 -3.04
CA ASP A 87 -24.69 0.89 -2.91
C ASP A 87 -24.61 -0.64 -2.87
N PHE A 88 -23.66 -1.24 -3.61
CA PHE A 88 -23.33 -2.67 -3.61
C PHE A 88 -21.87 -2.93 -3.22
N LEU A 89 -21.57 -4.11 -2.67
CA LEU A 89 -20.22 -4.41 -2.16
C LEU A 89 -19.18 -4.50 -3.29
N GLU A 90 -19.62 -4.92 -4.47
CA GLU A 90 -18.81 -5.02 -5.69
C GLU A 90 -18.31 -3.64 -6.13
N ASP A 91 -19.11 -2.59 -5.93
CA ASP A 91 -18.70 -1.20 -6.23
C ASP A 91 -17.55 -0.76 -5.32
N ALA A 92 -17.61 -1.13 -4.04
CA ALA A 92 -16.55 -0.82 -3.08
C ALA A 92 -15.25 -1.57 -3.42
N GLN A 93 -15.35 -2.85 -3.79
CA GLN A 93 -14.22 -3.62 -4.29
C GLN A 93 -13.58 -2.94 -5.50
N GLN A 94 -14.38 -2.64 -6.53
CA GLN A 94 -13.90 -2.03 -7.76
C GLN A 94 -13.20 -0.69 -7.49
N ALA A 95 -13.75 0.14 -6.60
CA ALA A 95 -13.14 1.41 -6.23
C ALA A 95 -11.77 1.23 -5.53
N LEU A 96 -11.64 0.23 -4.65
CA LEU A 96 -10.38 -0.07 -3.97
C LEU A 96 -9.34 -0.68 -4.91
N ASP A 97 -9.76 -1.55 -5.82
CA ASP A 97 -8.90 -2.15 -6.84
C ASP A 97 -8.39 -1.08 -7.82
N GLU A 98 -9.25 -0.16 -8.24
CA GLU A 98 -8.85 0.95 -9.11
C GLU A 98 -7.82 1.85 -8.44
N ARG A 99 -8.03 2.19 -7.15
CA ARG A 99 -7.06 2.93 -6.34
C ARG A 99 -5.72 2.24 -6.23
N ALA A 100 -5.72 0.93 -5.96
CA ALA A 100 -4.50 0.13 -5.92
C ALA A 100 -3.77 0.15 -7.27
N ARG A 101 -4.51 -0.09 -8.36
CA ARG A 101 -3.98 -0.08 -9.74
C ARG A 101 -3.39 1.27 -10.15
N LEU A 102 -4.01 2.37 -9.72
CA LEU A 102 -3.57 3.74 -10.01
C LEU A 102 -2.52 4.26 -9.01
N ASN A 103 -2.14 3.45 -8.01
CA ASN A 103 -1.27 3.86 -6.91
C ASN A 103 -1.77 5.14 -6.21
N GLN A 104 -3.09 5.26 -6.03
CA GLN A 104 -3.75 6.41 -5.43
C GLN A 104 -4.54 5.96 -4.18
N PRO A 105 -4.02 6.16 -2.96
CA PRO A 105 -4.67 5.67 -1.74
C PRO A 105 -6.03 6.35 -1.48
N PHE A 106 -6.17 7.64 -1.82
CA PHE A 106 -7.35 8.44 -1.50
C PHE A 106 -8.14 8.83 -2.75
N GLY A 107 -9.45 9.05 -2.62
CA GLY A 107 -10.30 9.44 -3.75
C GLY A 107 -9.98 10.83 -4.32
N VAL A 108 -9.27 11.66 -3.56
CA VAL A 108 -8.75 12.96 -4.01
C VAL A 108 -7.24 12.83 -4.24
N PRO A 109 -6.69 13.30 -5.37
CA PRO A 109 -5.26 13.31 -5.59
C PRO A 109 -4.56 14.06 -4.45
N LEU A 110 -3.50 13.47 -3.89
CA LEU A 110 -2.55 14.25 -3.10
C LEU A 110 -2.00 15.33 -4.04
N ILE A 111 -1.98 16.58 -3.59
CA ILE A 111 -1.36 17.65 -4.38
C ILE A 111 0.09 17.21 -4.60
N PRO A 112 0.61 17.18 -5.85
CA PRO A 112 1.99 16.79 -6.07
C PRO A 112 2.87 17.65 -5.16
N THR A 113 3.66 17.01 -4.29
CA THR A 113 4.76 17.70 -3.63
C THR A 113 5.55 18.39 -4.73
N GLU A 114 5.74 19.71 -4.63
CA GLU A 114 6.49 20.45 -5.64
C GLU A 114 7.82 19.73 -5.83
N THR A 115 8.06 19.21 -7.03
CA THR A 115 9.37 18.71 -7.40
C THR A 115 10.33 19.87 -7.16
N PRO A 116 11.37 19.73 -6.30
CA PRO A 116 12.27 20.83 -6.05
C PRO A 116 12.79 21.31 -7.40
N THR A 117 12.42 22.54 -7.76
CA THR A 117 12.89 23.16 -8.99
C THR A 117 14.41 23.16 -8.86
N PRO A 118 15.15 22.45 -9.73
CA PRO A 118 16.59 22.48 -9.69
C PRO A 118 16.99 23.95 -9.82
N GLY A 119 17.78 24.44 -8.86
CA GLY A 119 18.30 25.81 -8.93
C GLY A 119 19.01 26.04 -10.27
N PRO A 120 19.21 27.30 -10.68
CA PRO A 120 19.73 27.67 -12.01
C PRO A 120 21.14 27.15 -12.36
N THR A 121 21.73 26.27 -11.55
CA THR A 121 23.04 25.66 -11.73
C THR A 121 23.02 24.14 -11.93
N SER A 122 21.87 23.46 -11.92
CA SER A 122 21.81 22.05 -12.33
C SER A 122 21.88 21.96 -13.85
N GLN A 123 23.08 21.70 -14.39
CA GLN A 123 23.22 21.41 -15.81
C GLN A 123 22.37 20.19 -16.18
N PRO A 124 21.62 20.22 -17.29
CA PRO A 124 20.93 19.04 -17.79
C PRO A 124 21.98 17.98 -18.13
N VAL A 125 21.94 16.85 -17.42
CA VAL A 125 22.71 15.67 -17.81
C VAL A 125 22.01 15.08 -19.03
N TYR A 126 22.43 15.51 -20.21
CA TYR A 126 22.06 14.82 -21.44
C TYR A 126 22.75 13.45 -21.44
N PRO A 127 22.02 12.33 -21.60
CA PRO A 127 22.67 11.06 -21.82
C PRO A 127 23.41 11.14 -23.15
N THR A 128 24.75 11.06 -23.10
CA THR A 128 25.59 10.89 -24.29
C THR A 128 25.19 9.58 -24.98
N PRO A 129 24.77 9.58 -26.26
CA PRO A 129 24.44 8.35 -26.96
C PRO A 129 25.67 7.43 -27.04
N GLY A 130 25.56 6.23 -26.46
CA GLY A 130 26.52 5.15 -26.66
C GLY A 130 26.40 4.56 -28.09
N PRO A 131 27.43 3.83 -28.56
CA PRO A 131 27.45 3.30 -29.92
C PRO A 131 26.32 2.29 -30.16
N ILE A 132 25.67 2.42 -31.32
CA ILE A 132 24.54 1.59 -31.77
C ILE A 132 25.01 0.14 -31.97
N GLY A 133 24.52 -0.76 -31.13
CA GLY A 133 24.60 -2.22 -31.30
C GLY A 133 23.20 -2.81 -31.46
N ILE A 134 22.96 -3.44 -32.62
CA ILE A 134 21.91 -4.40 -33.07
C ILE A 134 20.82 -4.91 -32.09
N PRO A 135 19.59 -5.19 -32.59
CA PRO A 135 18.38 -5.33 -31.76
C PRO A 135 18.20 -6.74 -31.18
N GLY A 136 18.05 -6.81 -29.86
CA GLY A 136 17.63 -8.00 -29.13
C GLY A 136 17.29 -7.64 -27.69
N PHE A 137 16.09 -8.00 -27.24
CA PHE A 137 15.48 -7.72 -25.93
C PHE A 137 16.45 -7.54 -24.75
N VAL A 138 16.30 -6.45 -23.98
CA VAL A 138 16.87 -6.34 -22.61
C VAL A 138 15.82 -5.76 -21.65
N THR A 139 15.42 -6.61 -20.70
CA THR A 139 14.76 -6.34 -19.43
C THR A 139 15.55 -5.31 -18.62
N GLN A 140 14.95 -4.19 -18.22
CA GLN A 140 15.52 -3.37 -17.13
C GLN A 140 14.97 -3.86 -15.78
N THR A 141 15.81 -4.61 -15.09
CA THR A 141 15.74 -4.79 -13.63
C THR A 141 16.14 -3.47 -12.98
N SER A 142 15.25 -2.85 -12.20
CA SER A 142 15.59 -1.73 -11.34
C SER A 142 16.39 -2.25 -10.13
N THR A 143 17.66 -1.85 -10.05
CA THR A 143 18.52 -2.09 -8.88
C THR A 143 18.21 -1.05 -7.79
N PRO A 144 17.89 -1.43 -6.54
CA PRO A 144 17.84 -0.47 -5.43
C PRO A 144 19.24 -0.07 -4.94
N THR A 145 19.43 1.22 -4.64
CA THR A 145 20.66 1.90 -4.15
C THR A 145 20.67 1.94 -2.60
N PRO A 146 21.83 2.05 -1.91
CA PRO A 146 22.10 1.37 -0.63
C PRO A 146 21.74 2.16 0.64
N THR A 147 21.54 1.39 1.73
CA THR A 147 21.35 1.82 3.13
C THR A 147 22.67 2.24 3.80
N PRO A 148 22.73 3.37 4.53
CA PRO A 148 23.87 3.70 5.39
C PRO A 148 23.86 2.99 6.77
N GLY A 149 24.88 2.14 7.01
CA GLY A 149 25.70 2.10 8.24
C GLY A 149 25.27 1.30 9.49
N LEU A 150 25.80 0.08 9.65
CA LEU A 150 26.13 -0.57 10.95
C LEU A 150 27.43 -1.41 10.74
N PRO A 151 28.34 -1.55 11.72
CA PRO A 151 29.78 -1.69 11.47
C PRO A 151 30.27 -3.12 11.16
N ASP A 152 31.46 -3.15 10.56
CA ASP A 152 32.27 -4.24 10.03
C ASP A 152 32.16 -5.62 10.73
N GLN A 153 31.71 -6.62 9.97
CA GLN A 153 32.11 -8.02 10.16
C GLN A 153 33.22 -8.36 9.15
N ALA A 154 34.47 -8.12 9.54
CA ALA A 154 35.57 -8.91 9.05
C ALA A 154 35.95 -9.92 10.13
N ASN A 155 36.09 -11.18 9.72
CA ASN A 155 36.65 -12.32 10.44
C ASN A 155 35.64 -13.27 11.12
N ILE A 156 35.16 -14.29 10.39
CA ILE A 156 35.21 -15.69 10.84
C ILE A 156 35.48 -16.58 9.60
N GLU A 157 36.57 -17.32 9.70
CA GLU A 157 37.06 -18.31 8.74
C GLU A 157 36.15 -19.54 8.64
N SER A 158 36.20 -20.14 7.45
CA SER A 158 35.72 -21.44 7.01
C SER A 158 35.82 -22.58 8.04
N ASP A 159 34.72 -23.29 8.31
CA ASP A 159 34.72 -24.76 8.35
C ASP A 159 33.31 -25.38 8.26
N GLY A 160 33.17 -26.48 7.51
CA GLY A 160 32.18 -27.54 7.80
C GLY A 160 30.80 -27.57 7.11
N THR A 161 30.72 -28.32 6.00
CA THR A 161 29.57 -29.08 5.42
C THR A 161 28.42 -28.37 4.64
N PRO A 162 28.11 -28.83 3.40
CA PRO A 162 26.98 -28.35 2.60
C PRO A 162 25.65 -28.99 3.02
N GLN A 163 24.61 -28.20 3.31
CA GLN A 163 23.25 -28.73 3.43
C GLN A 163 22.55 -28.70 2.05
N VAL A 164 22.04 -29.87 1.68
CA VAL A 164 21.37 -30.22 0.41
C VAL A 164 19.99 -29.52 0.31
N PRO A 165 19.55 -29.07 -0.87
CA PRO A 165 18.21 -28.51 -1.06
C PRO A 165 17.11 -29.55 -0.82
N LEU A 166 16.16 -29.25 0.08
CA LEU A 166 14.96 -30.06 0.30
C LEU A 166 13.93 -29.80 -0.82
N PHE A 167 13.75 -30.78 -1.72
CA PHE A 167 12.61 -30.82 -2.65
C PHE A 167 11.32 -31.18 -1.89
N PRO A 168 10.15 -30.61 -2.25
CA PRO A 168 8.88 -30.97 -1.63
C PRO A 168 8.39 -32.36 -2.10
N THR A 169 8.00 -33.19 -1.14
CA THR A 169 7.42 -34.53 -1.33
C THR A 169 5.99 -34.45 -1.89
N PRO A 170 5.64 -35.14 -2.99
CA PRO A 170 4.25 -35.28 -3.46
C PRO A 170 3.41 -36.16 -2.53
N GLY A 171 2.20 -35.72 -2.19
CA GLY A 171 1.23 -36.47 -1.37
C GLY A 171 0.54 -37.62 -2.12
N PRO A 172 -0.14 -38.54 -1.40
CA PRO A 172 -0.71 -39.75 -2.00
C PRO A 172 -1.96 -39.49 -2.84
N ILE A 173 -2.01 -40.10 -4.03
CA ILE A 173 -3.18 -40.17 -4.90
C ILE A 173 -4.21 -41.16 -4.34
N THR A 174 -5.45 -40.71 -4.15
CA THR A 174 -6.59 -41.59 -3.84
C THR A 174 -7.50 -41.61 -5.06
N GLY A 175 -7.62 -42.74 -5.73
CA GLY A 175 -8.45 -42.89 -6.93
C GLY A 175 -8.80 -44.36 -7.18
N SER A 176 -10.09 -44.66 -7.02
CA SER A 176 -10.75 -45.96 -7.20
C SER A 176 -11.09 -46.22 -8.67
N SER A 177 -11.01 -47.49 -9.10
CA SER A 177 -11.75 -48.07 -10.26
C SER A 177 -11.59 -49.60 -10.19
N GLU A 178 -12.59 -50.41 -9.85
CA GLU A 178 -13.67 -50.93 -10.71
C GLU A 178 -13.23 -51.31 -12.13
N GLY A 179 -13.36 -52.61 -12.45
CA GLY A 179 -13.03 -53.24 -13.73
C GLY A 179 -12.65 -54.70 -13.58
#